data_AF-K0IZV8-F1
#
_entry.id   AF-K0IZV8-F1
#
_cell.length_a   1.000
_cell.length_b   1.000
_cell.length_c   1.000
_cell.angle_alpha   90.00
_cell.angle_beta   90.00
_cell.angle_gamma   90.00
#
_symmetry.space_group_name_H-M   'P 1'
#
loop_
_entity.id
_entity.type
_entity.pdbx_description
1 polymer ?
#
loop_
_entity_poly.entity_id
_entity_poly.type
_entity_poly.pdbx_seq_one_letter_code
_entity_poly.pdbx_strand_id
1 'polypeptide(L)'
;MNKFDFRSSTYQITEDTLYIRAARKYNAVTEIEEIYQTRYTMQRSLKIIDQACIQNGSTYTGRVNAAKQLLGIHYNPPIAIDPYRGIYAFATLSPLDENCIWVITKNIIDIKHNNKGSTIYYKNNKSLHILMSKHQVDRLCAHLYKYLLIFRRD
;
A
#
# COMPACT_ATOMS: atom_id res chain seq x y z
N MET A 1 4.38 -10.89 -23.22
CA MET A 1 3.79 -9.56 -22.90
C MET A 1 4.87 -8.71 -22.26
N ASN A 2 5.17 -7.54 -22.83
CA ASN A 2 6.36 -6.75 -22.51
C ASN A 2 6.43 -6.38 -21.03
N LYS A 3 7.48 -6.84 -20.33
CA LYS A 3 7.82 -6.46 -18.94
C LYS A 3 8.35 -5.02 -18.82
N PHE A 4 8.47 -4.32 -19.95
CA PHE A 4 9.03 -2.99 -20.06
C PHE A 4 8.00 -2.07 -20.70
N ASP A 5 7.48 -1.14 -19.92
CA ASP A 5 6.80 0.04 -20.45
C ASP A 5 7.73 1.24 -20.27
N PHE A 6 8.53 1.53 -21.30
CA PHE A 6 9.42 2.69 -21.34
C PHE A 6 8.71 3.97 -21.83
N ARG A 7 7.39 3.93 -22.06
CA ARG A 7 6.63 5.09 -22.56
C ARG A 7 5.85 5.76 -21.45
N SER A 8 6.48 6.66 -20.70
CA SER A 8 5.90 7.83 -19.99
C SER A 8 4.49 7.70 -19.34
N SER A 9 4.01 6.51 -19.02
CA SER A 9 2.71 6.29 -18.40
C SER A 9 2.94 6.11 -16.92
N THR A 10 2.36 7.01 -16.13
CA THR A 10 2.37 6.91 -14.69
C THR A 10 1.62 5.65 -14.28
N TYR A 11 2.23 4.79 -13.46
CA TYR A 11 1.58 3.61 -12.92
C TYR A 11 0.32 4.01 -12.14
N GLN A 12 -0.78 3.31 -12.40
CA GLN A 12 -2.05 3.53 -11.72
C GLN A 12 -2.29 2.38 -10.74
N ILE A 13 -2.53 2.71 -9.47
CA ILE A 13 -2.91 1.71 -8.47
C ILE A 13 -4.32 1.20 -8.81
N THR A 14 -4.46 -0.11 -8.86
CA THR A 14 -5.73 -0.81 -9.14
C THR A 14 -6.08 -1.77 -8.02
N GLU A 15 -7.24 -2.39 -8.11
CA GLU A 15 -7.65 -3.47 -7.21
C GLU A 15 -6.74 -4.70 -7.29
N ASP A 16 -5.93 -4.85 -8.34
CA ASP A 16 -4.99 -5.96 -8.49
C ASP A 16 -3.63 -5.68 -7.86
N THR A 17 -3.35 -4.43 -7.50
CA THR A 17 -2.07 -4.06 -6.87
C THR A 17 -1.98 -4.66 -5.47
N LEU A 18 -0.87 -5.33 -5.15
CA LEU A 18 -0.63 -5.98 -3.86
C LEU A 18 0.31 -5.15 -2.98
N TYR A 19 1.47 -4.78 -3.53
CA TYR A 19 2.45 -3.93 -2.86
C TYR A 19 3.39 -3.23 -3.85
N ILE A 20 4.02 -2.16 -3.37
CA ILE A 20 4.97 -1.32 -4.10
C ILE A 20 6.22 -1.20 -3.23
N ARG A 21 7.40 -1.51 -3.79
CA ARG A 21 8.70 -1.45 -3.08
C ARG A 21 9.83 -1.02 -4.01
N ALA A 22 11.00 -0.72 -3.44
CA ALA A 22 12.20 -0.48 -4.24
C ALA A 22 12.53 -1.69 -5.15
N ALA A 23 12.84 -1.42 -6.41
CA ALA A 23 13.24 -2.46 -7.35
C ALA A 23 14.67 -2.94 -7.05
N ARG A 24 14.90 -4.25 -7.25
CA ARG A 24 16.24 -4.86 -7.09
C ARG A 24 16.84 -5.34 -8.42
N LYS A 25 16.15 -5.08 -9.53
CA LYS A 25 16.46 -5.61 -10.86
C LYS A 25 16.14 -4.57 -11.94
N TYR A 26 16.67 -4.79 -13.13
CA TYR A 26 16.31 -4.07 -14.36
C TYR A 26 16.56 -2.55 -14.36
N ASN A 27 17.45 -2.05 -13.51
CA ASN A 27 17.75 -0.61 -13.36
C ASN A 27 16.50 0.26 -13.15
N ALA A 28 15.44 -0.31 -12.58
CA ALA A 28 14.23 0.40 -12.22
C ALA A 28 14.34 1.01 -10.82
N VAL A 29 13.45 1.96 -10.51
CA VAL A 29 13.36 2.57 -9.16
C VAL A 29 12.38 1.79 -8.30
N THR A 30 11.23 1.43 -8.86
CA THR A 30 10.13 0.80 -8.12
C THR A 30 9.67 -0.49 -8.80
N GLU A 31 9.46 -1.51 -7.99
CA GLU A 31 8.81 -2.77 -8.34
C GLU A 31 7.38 -2.75 -7.78
N ILE A 32 6.41 -3.09 -8.61
CA ILE A 32 5.00 -3.22 -8.24
C ILE A 32 4.58 -4.66 -8.44
N GLU A 33 4.11 -5.28 -7.38
CA GLU A 33 3.53 -6.62 -7.45
C GLU A 33 2.01 -6.50 -7.63
N GLU A 34 1.49 -7.09 -8.69
CA GLU A 34 0.06 -7.25 -8.94
C GLU A 34 -0.34 -8.72 -8.77
N ILE A 35 -1.65 -9.00 -8.84
CA ILE A 35 -2.17 -10.38 -8.76
C ILE A 35 -1.51 -11.28 -9.81
N TYR A 36 -1.48 -10.84 -11.08
CA TYR A 36 -1.11 -11.67 -12.22
C TYR A 36 0.29 -11.42 -12.76
N GLN A 37 0.94 -10.33 -12.35
CA GLN A 37 2.24 -9.94 -12.89
C GLN A 37 3.03 -9.04 -11.94
N THR A 38 4.30 -8.83 -12.26
CA THR A 38 5.17 -7.85 -11.60
C THR A 38 5.54 -6.79 -12.63
N ARG A 39 5.44 -5.52 -12.25
CA ARG A 39 5.79 -4.37 -13.08
C ARG A 39 6.97 -3.60 -12.49
N TYR A 40 7.66 -2.86 -13.35
CA TYR A 40 8.82 -2.05 -12.98
C TYR A 40 8.68 -0.65 -13.57
N THR A 41 9.07 0.38 -12.81
CA THR A 41 8.98 1.78 -13.24
C THR A 41 10.11 2.63 -12.65
N MET A 42 10.40 3.75 -13.32
CA MET A 42 11.33 4.78 -12.84
C MET A 42 10.67 5.75 -11.83
N GLN A 43 9.36 5.66 -11.64
CA GLN A 43 8.67 6.48 -10.64
C GLN A 43 9.05 6.06 -9.22
N ARG A 44 9.20 7.03 -8.31
CA ARG A 44 9.31 6.76 -6.87
C ARG A 44 7.98 6.28 -6.29
N SER A 45 8.02 5.34 -5.34
CA SER A 45 6.83 4.77 -4.69
C SER A 45 5.88 5.84 -4.12
N LEU A 46 6.41 6.83 -3.39
CA LEU A 46 5.60 7.93 -2.85
C LEU A 46 4.92 8.75 -3.96
N LYS A 47 5.55 8.90 -5.14
CA LYS A 47 4.93 9.62 -6.25
C LYS A 47 3.76 8.84 -6.84
N ILE A 48 3.87 7.51 -6.91
CA ILE A 48 2.77 6.63 -7.34
C ILE A 48 1.59 6.75 -6.36
N ILE A 49 1.88 6.70 -5.05
CA ILE A 49 0.86 6.83 -4.00
C ILE A 49 0.16 8.19 -4.05
N ASP A 50 0.92 9.27 -4.16
CA ASP A 50 0.37 10.62 -4.26
C ASP A 50 -0.49 10.81 -5.52
N GLN A 51 -0.05 10.27 -6.66
CA GLN A 51 -0.85 10.28 -7.89
C GLN A 51 -2.16 9.51 -7.74
N ALA A 52 -2.13 8.34 -7.10
CA ALA A 52 -3.33 7.56 -6.83
C ALA A 52 -4.31 8.32 -5.91
N CYS A 53 -3.80 9.04 -4.90
CA CYS A 53 -4.63 9.94 -4.09
C CYS A 53 -5.24 11.06 -4.96
N ILE A 54 -4.44 11.71 -5.82
CA ILE A 54 -4.88 12.86 -6.64
C ILE A 54 -5.99 12.44 -7.61
N GLN A 55 -5.83 11.26 -8.22
CA GLN A 55 -6.86 10.66 -9.08
C GLN A 55 -8.18 10.39 -8.34
N ASN A 56 -8.15 10.29 -7.01
CA ASN A 56 -9.29 10.10 -6.13
C ASN A 56 -9.65 11.37 -5.33
N GLY A 57 -9.27 12.54 -5.83
CA GLY A 57 -9.72 13.84 -5.33
C GLY A 57 -9.01 14.37 -4.09
N SER A 58 -7.81 13.89 -3.75
CA SER A 58 -7.02 14.43 -2.63
C SER A 58 -5.52 14.26 -2.83
N THR A 59 -4.67 15.01 -2.14
CA THR A 59 -3.22 14.73 -2.14
C THR A 59 -2.88 13.64 -1.13
N TYR A 60 -1.70 13.04 -1.24
CA TYR A 60 -1.19 12.14 -0.19
C TYR A 60 -1.24 12.81 1.19
N THR A 61 -0.74 14.05 1.30
CA THR A 61 -0.74 14.81 2.56
C THR A 61 -2.15 15.06 3.08
N GLY A 62 -3.11 15.37 2.19
CA GLY A 62 -4.52 15.53 2.54
C GLY A 62 -5.10 14.26 3.14
N ARG A 63 -4.85 13.10 2.52
CA ARG A 63 -5.27 11.79 3.04
C ARG A 63 -4.62 11.45 4.37
N VAL A 64 -3.33 11.73 4.55
CA VAL A 64 -2.63 11.56 5.84
C VAL A 64 -3.28 12.40 6.92
N ASN A 65 -3.53 13.69 6.66
CA ASN A 65 -4.13 14.59 7.65
C ASN A 65 -5.55 14.13 8.03
N ALA A 66 -6.37 13.76 7.05
CA ALA A 66 -7.69 13.19 7.31
C ALA A 66 -7.61 11.90 8.12
N ALA A 67 -6.68 10.99 7.78
CA ALA A 67 -6.47 9.74 8.51
C ALA A 67 -6.10 9.97 9.98
N LYS A 68 -5.21 10.94 10.25
CA LYS A 68 -4.84 11.29 11.63
C LYS A 68 -6.04 11.71 12.46
N GLN A 69 -6.93 12.54 11.89
CA GLN A 69 -8.16 13.00 12.55
C GLN A 69 -9.17 11.87 12.74
N LEU A 70 -9.45 11.10 11.68
CA LEU A 70 -10.45 10.03 11.70
C LEU A 70 -10.05 8.86 12.62
N LEU A 71 -8.76 8.53 12.66
CA LEU A 71 -8.27 7.33 13.36
C LEU A 71 -7.72 7.64 14.75
N GLY A 72 -7.45 8.91 15.06
CA GLY A 72 -6.83 9.35 16.32
C GLY A 72 -5.38 8.93 16.43
N ILE A 73 -4.60 9.07 15.35
CA ILE A 73 -3.19 8.63 15.28
C ILE A 73 -2.27 9.73 14.78
N HIS A 74 -1.03 9.74 15.28
CA HIS A 74 -0.06 10.78 14.97
C HIS A 74 1.00 10.36 13.94
N TYR A 75 1.35 9.07 13.90
CA TYR A 75 2.47 8.54 13.11
C TYR A 75 2.02 7.44 12.16
N ASN A 76 2.48 7.53 10.91
CA ASN A 76 2.28 6.55 9.83
C ASN A 76 0.86 5.98 9.72
N PRO A 77 -0.17 6.83 9.56
CA PRO A 77 -1.53 6.35 9.38
C PRO A 77 -1.66 5.51 8.10
N PRO A 78 -2.45 4.42 8.10
CA PRO A 78 -2.97 3.91 6.84
C PRO A 78 -3.80 5.01 6.17
N ILE A 79 -3.78 5.06 4.84
CA ILE A 79 -4.51 6.05 4.05
C ILE A 79 -5.61 5.36 3.23
N ALA A 80 -6.76 6.01 3.16
CA ALA A 80 -7.81 5.66 2.22
C ALA A 80 -7.51 6.29 0.86
N ILE A 81 -7.08 5.49 -0.12
CA ILE A 81 -6.82 5.98 -1.49
C ILE A 81 -8.16 6.11 -2.21
N ASP A 82 -8.85 4.97 -2.34
CA ASP A 82 -10.21 4.87 -2.88
C ASP A 82 -11.03 3.94 -1.95
N PRO A 83 -11.67 4.49 -0.91
CA PRO A 83 -12.44 3.70 0.04
C PRO A 83 -13.66 3.03 -0.60
N TYR A 84 -14.24 3.63 -1.65
CA TYR A 84 -15.40 3.08 -2.36
C TYR A 84 -15.09 1.79 -3.11
N ARG A 85 -13.83 1.63 -3.55
CA ARG A 85 -13.31 0.38 -4.13
C ARG A 85 -12.58 -0.50 -3.11
N GLY A 86 -12.53 -0.09 -1.83
CA GLY A 86 -11.81 -0.79 -0.78
C GLY A 86 -10.29 -0.74 -0.91
N ILE A 87 -9.75 0.31 -1.54
CA ILE A 87 -8.31 0.51 -1.73
C ILE A 87 -7.78 1.40 -0.59
N TYR A 88 -7.27 0.75 0.44
CA TYR A 88 -6.48 1.39 1.50
C TYR A 88 -5.02 0.96 1.38
N ALA A 89 -4.11 1.87 1.74
CA ALA A 89 -2.67 1.60 1.72
C ALA A 89 -2.02 1.93 3.06
N PHE A 90 -0.97 1.21 3.42
CA PHE A 90 -0.12 1.56 4.55
C PHE A 90 1.35 1.39 4.20
N ALA A 91 2.20 2.19 4.83
CA ALA A 91 3.64 2.12 4.69
C ALA A 91 4.24 1.26 5.82
N THR A 92 5.18 0.37 5.49
CA THR A 92 5.87 -0.45 6.50
C THR A 92 6.93 0.34 7.27
N LEU A 93 7.45 1.42 6.68
CA LEU A 93 8.44 2.33 7.24
C LEU A 93 8.03 3.78 6.93
N SER A 94 8.91 4.74 7.20
CA SER A 94 8.72 6.11 6.71
C SER A 94 8.55 6.10 5.18
N PRO A 95 7.58 6.84 4.61
CA PRO A 95 7.44 7.02 3.16
C PRO A 95 8.68 7.54 2.42
N LEU A 96 9.61 8.15 3.15
CA LEU A 96 10.87 8.67 2.64
C LEU A 96 12.01 7.65 2.72
N ASP A 97 11.80 6.52 3.40
CA ASP A 97 12.77 5.43 3.50
C ASP A 97 12.79 4.61 2.21
N GLU A 98 13.97 4.32 1.68
CA GLU A 98 14.14 3.55 0.44
C GLU A 98 13.66 2.10 0.58
N ASN A 99 13.70 1.55 1.79
CA ASN A 99 13.20 0.21 2.11
C ASN A 99 11.70 0.19 2.43
N CYS A 100 11.03 1.35 2.35
CA CYS A 100 9.61 1.43 2.60
C CYS A 100 8.82 0.61 1.56
N ILE A 101 7.93 -0.23 2.06
CA ILE A 101 6.99 -0.98 1.26
C ILE A 101 5.61 -0.37 1.50
N TRP A 102 4.98 0.06 0.42
CA TRP A 102 3.56 0.39 0.43
C TRP A 102 2.75 -0.86 0.16
N VAL A 103 1.90 -1.23 1.10
CA VAL A 103 1.04 -2.39 0.98
C VAL A 103 -0.38 -1.93 0.67
N ILE A 104 -0.99 -2.53 -0.35
CA ILE A 104 -2.39 -2.32 -0.70
C ILE A 104 -3.24 -3.43 -0.07
N THR A 105 -4.27 -3.03 0.66
CA THR A 105 -5.00 -3.93 1.57
C THR A 105 -6.07 -4.79 0.87
N LYS A 106 -6.50 -4.40 -0.33
CA LYS A 106 -7.65 -4.96 -1.06
C LYS A 106 -7.68 -6.50 -1.16
N ASN A 107 -6.52 -7.12 -1.33
CA ASN A 107 -6.40 -8.57 -1.54
C ASN A 107 -5.75 -9.31 -0.37
N ILE A 108 -5.54 -8.65 0.77
CA ILE A 108 -5.04 -9.32 1.97
C ILE A 108 -6.14 -10.24 2.49
N ILE A 109 -5.78 -11.48 2.80
CA ILE A 109 -6.67 -12.45 3.46
C ILE A 109 -6.27 -12.72 4.90
N ASP A 110 -4.99 -12.58 5.23
CA ASP A 110 -4.46 -12.83 6.56
C ASP A 110 -3.12 -12.14 6.77
N ILE A 111 -2.78 -11.84 8.03
CA ILE A 111 -1.47 -11.37 8.44
C ILE A 111 -1.05 -12.17 9.67
N LYS A 112 -0.02 -13.01 9.53
CA LYS A 112 0.51 -13.83 10.63
C LYS A 112 1.82 -13.29 11.15
N HIS A 113 1.96 -13.25 12.47
CA HIS A 113 3.20 -12.84 13.13
C HIS A 113 4.06 -14.05 13.54
N ASN A 114 5.37 -13.90 13.45
CA ASN A 114 6.36 -14.83 14.00
C ASN A 114 7.58 -14.05 14.55
N ASN A 115 8.55 -14.79 15.09
CA ASN A 115 9.74 -14.21 15.73
C ASN A 115 10.60 -13.32 14.80
N LYS A 116 10.41 -13.40 13.48
CA LYS A 116 11.18 -12.64 12.48
C LYS A 116 10.41 -11.44 11.93
N GLY A 117 9.15 -11.24 12.32
CA GLY A 117 8.29 -10.18 11.80
C GLY A 117 6.90 -10.71 11.45
N SER A 118 6.25 -10.06 10.49
CA SER A 118 4.89 -10.42 10.07
C SER A 118 4.86 -10.81 8.60
N THR A 119 3.97 -11.72 8.23
CA THR A 119 3.78 -12.19 6.86
C THR A 119 2.35 -11.93 6.44
N ILE A 120 2.20 -11.16 5.37
CA ILE A 120 0.92 -10.86 4.73
C ILE A 120 0.66 -11.95 3.70
N TYR A 121 -0.54 -12.52 3.73
CA TYR A 121 -1.01 -13.49 2.74
C TYR A 121 -2.08 -12.85 1.86
N TYR A 122 -1.97 -13.07 0.57
CA TYR A 122 -2.89 -12.53 -0.44
C TYR A 122 -3.76 -13.62 -1.05
N LYS A 123 -4.91 -13.22 -1.62
CA LYS A 123 -5.87 -14.14 -2.29
C LYS A 123 -5.26 -15.02 -3.39
N ASN A 124 -4.19 -14.57 -4.03
CA ASN A 124 -3.52 -15.29 -5.12
C ASN A 124 -2.37 -16.19 -4.65
N ASN A 125 -2.37 -16.60 -3.37
CA ASN A 125 -1.34 -17.42 -2.73
C ASN A 125 0.06 -16.77 -2.66
N LYS A 126 0.21 -15.50 -3.09
CA LYS A 126 1.43 -14.74 -2.83
C LYS A 126 1.49 -14.34 -1.36
N SER A 127 2.71 -14.09 -0.89
CA SER A 127 2.96 -13.60 0.46
C SER A 127 4.06 -12.54 0.48
N LEU A 128 3.95 -11.59 1.41
CA LEU A 128 4.96 -10.57 1.66
C LEU A 128 5.40 -10.60 3.13
N HIS A 129 6.70 -10.77 3.35
CA HIS A 129 7.28 -10.61 4.68
C HIS A 129 7.60 -9.13 4.96
N ILE A 130 7.21 -8.65 6.14
CA ILE A 130 7.39 -7.27 6.60
C ILE A 130 7.94 -7.25 8.03
N LEU A 131 8.81 -6.28 8.31
CA LEU A 131 9.42 -6.08 9.63
C LEU A 131 8.49 -5.25 10.54
N MET A 132 7.27 -5.74 10.72
CA MET A 132 6.32 -5.18 11.68
C MET A 132 6.08 -6.17 12.82
N SER A 133 6.07 -5.66 14.05
CA SER A 133 5.74 -6.42 15.25
C SER A 133 4.24 -6.77 15.29
N LYS A 134 3.87 -7.77 16.09
CA LYS A 134 2.46 -8.10 16.33
C LYS A 134 1.64 -6.88 16.74
N HIS A 135 2.16 -6.08 17.67
CA HIS A 135 1.48 -4.88 18.15
C HIS A 135 1.22 -3.85 17.05
N GLN A 136 2.17 -3.64 16.14
CA GLN A 136 1.99 -2.73 15.00
C GLN A 136 0.92 -3.24 14.04
N VAL A 137 0.90 -4.55 13.77
CA VAL A 137 -0.12 -5.19 12.92
C VAL A 137 -1.50 -5.11 13.57
N ASP A 138 -1.63 -5.45 14.85
CA ASP A 138 -2.91 -5.42 15.56
C ASP A 138 -3.51 -3.99 15.55
N ARG A 139 -2.67 -2.97 15.75
CA ARG A 139 -3.07 -1.56 15.62
C ARG A 139 -3.49 -1.20 14.21
N LEU A 140 -2.71 -1.60 13.20
CA LEU A 140 -3.05 -1.38 11.80
C LEU A 140 -4.43 -1.99 11.46
N CYS A 141 -4.68 -3.23 11.87
CA CYS A 141 -5.95 -3.91 11.67
C CYS A 141 -7.11 -3.16 12.35
N ALA A 142 -6.92 -2.68 13.58
CA ALA A 142 -7.92 -1.88 14.27
C ALA A 142 -8.24 -0.56 13.52
N HIS A 143 -7.23 0.10 12.97
CA HIS A 143 -7.41 1.32 12.17
C HIS A 143 -8.11 1.06 10.84
N LEU A 144 -7.75 -0.02 10.13
CA LEU A 144 -8.43 -0.43 8.91
C LEU A 144 -9.89 -0.81 9.18
N TYR A 145 -10.18 -1.46 10.30
CA TYR A 145 -11.56 -1.75 10.71
C TYR A 145 -12.38 -0.48 10.94
N LYS A 146 -11.79 0.56 11.57
CA LYS A 146 -12.45 1.87 11.69
C LYS A 146 -12.81 2.46 10.33
N TYR A 147 -11.94 2.34 9.32
CA TYR A 147 -12.28 2.79 7.97
C TYR A 147 -13.45 2.04 7.37
N LEU A 148 -13.56 0.73 7.59
CA LEU A 148 -14.70 -0.05 7.12
C LEU A 148 -16.02 0.40 7.77
N LEU A 149 -15.98 0.92 9.00
CA LEU A 149 -17.15 1.50 9.67
C LEU A 149 -17.49 2.89 9.13
N ILE A 150 -16.48 3.74 8.88
CA ILE A 150 -16.67 5.12 8.41
C ILE A 150 -17.14 5.17 6.95
N PHE A 151 -16.52 4.35 6.09
CA PHE A 151 -16.79 4.31 4.66
C PHE A 151 -17.71 3.15 4.28
N ARG A 152 -18.43 2.58 5.26
CA ARG A 152 -19.40 1.52 5.02
C ARG A 152 -20.41 1.99 3.98
N ARG A 153 -20.69 1.16 2.98
CA ARG A 153 -21.85 1.33 2.13
C ARG A 153 -23.05 0.71 2.85
N ASP A 154 -24.11 1.49 2.98
CA ASP A 154 -25.46 0.96 3.21
C ASP A 154 -25.94 0.20 1.96
#